data_AF-A0A484Z5W2-F1
#
_entry.id   AF-A0A484Z5W2-F1
#
_cell.length_a   1.000
_cell.length_b   1.000
_cell.length_c   1.000
_cell.angle_alpha   90.00
_cell.angle_beta   90.00
_cell.angle_gamma   90.00
#
_symmetry.space_group_name_H-M   'P 1'
#
loop_
_entity.id
_entity.type
_entity.pdbx_description
1 polymer ?
#
loop_
_entity_poly.entity_id
_entity_poly.type
_entity_poly.pdbx_seq_one_letter_code
_entity_poly.pdbx_strand_id
1 'polypeptide(L)'
;MAQFWKRRPVKPFSDVALRAGIEVEHACEKSCACTTCHCVVREGFDSLAESTEDEDDMLDKAWGLEPDSRLSCQAQVTDEDLVVEFPRYTINHAREH
;
A
#
# COMPACT_ATOMS: atom_id res chain seq x y z
N MET A 1 14.96 -25.29 -23.76
CA MET A 1 14.47 -25.48 -22.38
C MET A 1 14.51 -24.12 -21.69
N ALA A 2 13.41 -23.36 -21.74
CA ALA A 2 13.36 -22.05 -21.09
C ALA A 2 13.28 -22.29 -19.57
N GLN A 3 14.34 -21.90 -18.86
CA GLN A 3 14.35 -21.91 -17.41
C GLN A 3 13.35 -20.86 -16.94
N PHE A 4 12.29 -21.34 -16.30
CA PHE A 4 11.35 -20.53 -15.52
C PHE A 4 12.15 -19.77 -14.47
N TRP A 5 12.45 -18.49 -14.74
CA TRP A 5 12.85 -17.55 -13.72
C TRP A 5 11.65 -17.41 -12.77
N LYS A 6 11.69 -18.10 -11.63
CA LYS A 6 10.80 -17.81 -10.51
C LYS A 6 11.10 -16.38 -10.05
N ARG A 7 10.49 -15.37 -10.69
CA ARG A 7 10.32 -14.06 -10.06
C ARG A 7 9.69 -14.36 -8.71
N ARG A 8 10.38 -14.00 -7.61
CA ARG A 8 9.76 -14.02 -6.29
C ARG A 8 8.41 -13.31 -6.43
N PRO A 9 7.29 -13.86 -5.91
CA PRO A 9 6.02 -13.17 -5.99
C PRO A 9 6.20 -11.83 -5.28
N VAL A 10 6.13 -10.75 -6.04
CA VAL A 10 6.15 -9.39 -5.51
C VAL A 10 4.89 -9.28 -4.66
N LYS A 11 5.06 -9.01 -3.37
CA LYS A 11 3.93 -8.94 -2.43
C LYS A 11 3.58 -7.49 -2.15
N PRO A 12 2.30 -7.16 -2.04
CA PRO A 12 1.89 -5.88 -1.49
C PRO A 12 2.50 -5.67 -0.10
N PHE A 13 2.87 -4.43 0.21
CA PHE A 13 3.41 -4.06 1.50
C PHE A 13 2.47 -4.44 2.66
N SER A 14 1.17 -4.28 2.48
CA SER A 14 0.14 -4.73 3.43
C SER A 14 0.24 -6.21 3.82
N ASP A 15 0.57 -7.11 2.89
CA ASP A 15 0.77 -8.53 3.20
C ASP A 15 2.01 -8.75 4.07
N VAL A 16 3.04 -7.93 3.87
CA VAL A 16 4.27 -7.97 4.66
C VAL A 16 4.00 -7.44 6.07
N ALA A 17 3.33 -6.29 6.17
CA ALA A 17 2.96 -5.66 7.44
C ALA A 17 2.07 -6.57 8.30
N LEU A 18 1.00 -7.14 7.73
CA LEU A 18 0.10 -8.05 8.44
C LEU A 18 0.81 -9.32 8.94
N ARG A 19 1.75 -9.87 8.16
CA ARG A 19 2.57 -11.02 8.59
C ARG A 19 3.52 -10.67 9.73
N ALA A 20 3.94 -9.42 9.84
CA ALA A 20 4.75 -8.90 10.93
C ALA A 20 3.92 -8.51 12.17
N GLY A 21 2.59 -8.66 12.12
CA GLY A 21 1.69 -8.29 13.22
C GLY A 21 1.39 -6.79 13.30
N ILE A 22 1.69 -6.03 12.24
CA ILE A 22 1.28 -4.63 12.13
C ILE A 22 -0.15 -4.60 11.60
N GLU A 23 -1.07 -4.06 12.39
CA GLU A 23 -2.47 -3.94 11.99
C GLU A 23 -2.64 -2.83 10.96
N VAL A 24 -3.12 -3.21 9.77
CA VAL A 24 -3.44 -2.31 8.67
C VAL A 24 -4.86 -2.59 8.22
N GLU A 25 -5.66 -1.55 8.10
CA GLU A 25 -7.06 -1.69 7.71
C GLU A 25 -7.19 -1.85 6.19
N HIS A 26 -8.09 -2.73 5.75
CA HIS A 26 -8.33 -3.04 4.34
C HIS A 26 -9.82 -3.22 4.06
N ALA A 27 -10.62 -2.18 4.27
CA ALA A 27 -12.08 -2.26 4.17
C ALA A 27 -12.59 -2.78 2.81
N CYS A 28 -11.90 -2.48 1.72
CA CYS A 28 -12.24 -2.97 0.36
C CYS A 28 -11.59 -4.32 0.00
N GLU A 29 -11.06 -5.05 0.98
CA GLU A 29 -10.39 -6.34 0.77
C GLU A 29 -9.22 -6.26 -0.24
N LYS A 30 -8.47 -5.15 -0.21
CA LYS A 30 -7.30 -4.88 -1.08
C LYS A 30 -7.63 -4.66 -2.57
N SER A 31 -8.86 -4.26 -2.88
CA SER A 31 -9.36 -4.07 -4.25
C SER A 31 -9.16 -2.66 -4.84
N CYS A 32 -8.26 -1.84 -4.27
CA CYS A 32 -8.03 -0.44 -4.70
C CYS A 32 -9.31 0.42 -4.70
N ALA A 33 -10.21 0.23 -3.72
CA ALA A 33 -11.52 0.91 -3.68
C ALA A 33 -11.81 1.63 -2.35
N CYS A 34 -10.78 1.85 -1.52
CA CYS A 34 -10.87 2.63 -0.29
C CYS A 34 -9.49 3.21 0.07
N THR A 35 -9.44 4.13 1.03
CA THR A 35 -8.19 4.72 1.55
C THR A 35 -7.78 4.22 2.94
N THR A 36 -8.47 3.21 3.47
CA THR A 36 -8.19 2.65 4.82
C THR A 36 -6.78 2.06 4.97
N CYS A 37 -6.15 1.71 3.85
CA CYS A 37 -4.80 1.16 3.80
C CYS A 37 -3.73 2.19 3.43
N HIS A 38 -4.08 3.48 3.42
CA HIS A 38 -3.17 4.58 3.14
C HIS A 38 -1.97 4.57 4.09
N CYS A 39 -0.79 4.76 3.53
CA CYS A 39 0.47 4.89 4.24
C CYS A 39 1.36 5.92 3.55
N VAL A 40 2.33 6.46 4.27
CA VAL A 40 3.36 7.36 3.72
C VAL A 40 4.71 6.67 3.76
N VAL A 41 5.37 6.58 2.61
CA VAL A 41 6.69 5.94 2.50
C VAL A 41 7.76 7.01 2.77
N ARG A 42 8.40 6.93 3.94
CA ARG A 42 9.41 7.90 4.38
C ARG A 42 10.79 7.65 3.78
N GLU A 43 11.12 6.40 3.49
CA GLU A 43 12.37 6.00 2.83
C GLU A 43 12.09 4.88 1.83
N GLY A 44 12.78 4.92 0.67
CA GLY A 44 12.70 3.89 -0.37
C GLY A 44 11.50 4.01 -1.32
N PHE A 45 10.78 5.14 -1.34
CA PHE A 45 9.63 5.36 -2.22
C PHE A 45 9.95 5.13 -3.71
N ASP A 46 11.08 5.64 -4.18
CA ASP A 46 11.52 5.51 -5.59
C ASP A 46 11.80 4.06 -6.02
N SER A 47 11.95 3.14 -5.05
CA SER A 47 12.13 1.72 -5.34
C SER A 47 10.82 1.01 -5.68
N LEU A 48 9.67 1.63 -5.40
CA LEU A 48 8.35 1.07 -5.67
C LEU A 48 7.96 1.26 -7.14
N ALA A 49 7.10 0.37 -7.65
CA ALA A 49 6.42 0.63 -8.91
C ALA A 49 5.55 1.88 -8.79
N GLU A 50 5.48 2.68 -9.86
CA GLU A 50 4.59 3.85 -9.96
C GLU A 50 3.15 3.47 -9.59
N SER A 51 2.43 4.41 -8.98
CA SER A 51 1.00 4.24 -8.74
C SER A 51 0.24 4.16 -10.05
N THR A 52 -0.87 3.43 -10.02
CA THR A 52 -1.82 3.40 -11.14
C THR A 52 -2.77 4.59 -11.05
N GLU A 53 -3.38 4.99 -12.17
CA GLU A 53 -4.42 6.05 -12.19
C GLU A 53 -5.53 5.77 -11.16
N ASP A 54 -6.00 4.51 -11.06
CA ASP A 54 -6.99 4.10 -10.05
C ASP A 54 -6.51 4.29 -8.60
N GLU A 55 -5.20 4.15 -8.35
CA GLU A 55 -4.61 4.36 -7.03
C GLU A 55 -4.57 5.85 -6.71
N ASP A 56 -4.15 6.69 -7.67
CA ASP A 56 -4.09 8.14 -7.54
C ASP A 56 -5.49 8.74 -7.28
N ASP A 57 -6.49 8.29 -8.04
CA ASP A 57 -7.91 8.65 -7.87
C ASP A 57 -8.45 8.34 -6.46
N MET A 58 -7.89 7.32 -5.81
CA MET A 58 -8.22 6.98 -4.44
C MET A 58 -7.40 7.78 -3.43
N LEU A 59 -6.12 8.01 -3.68
CA LEU A 59 -5.23 8.82 -2.84
C LEU A 59 -5.71 10.27 -2.73
N ASP A 60 -6.32 10.83 -3.77
CA ASP A 60 -6.98 12.16 -3.73
C ASP A 60 -8.08 12.27 -2.65
N LYS A 61 -8.62 11.13 -2.20
CA LYS A 61 -9.65 11.03 -1.17
C LYS A 61 -9.05 10.68 0.20
N ALA A 62 -7.74 10.49 0.31
CA ALA A 62 -7.07 10.11 1.54
C ALA A 62 -6.93 11.31 2.49
N TRP A 63 -7.02 11.05 3.79
CA TRP A 63 -6.75 12.07 4.79
C TRP A 63 -5.23 12.24 4.97
N GLY A 64 -4.74 13.48 4.97
CA GLY A 64 -3.30 13.74 5.15
C GLY A 64 -2.45 13.23 3.98
N LEU A 65 -2.93 13.40 2.75
CA LEU A 65 -2.17 13.06 1.55
C LEU A 65 -0.84 13.82 1.49
N GLU A 66 0.23 13.08 1.27
CA GLU A 66 1.61 13.55 1.07
C GLU A 66 2.17 13.05 -0.27
N PRO A 67 3.21 13.67 -0.85
CA PRO A 67 3.79 13.23 -2.14
C PRO A 67 4.19 11.76 -2.19
N ASP A 68 4.71 11.23 -1.08
CA ASP A 68 5.18 9.83 -0.99
C ASP A 68 4.09 8.89 -0.42
N SER A 69 2.82 9.29 -0.55
CA SER A 69 1.68 8.47 -0.12
C SER A 69 1.42 7.32 -1.08
N ARG A 70 1.05 6.17 -0.50
CA ARG A 70 0.63 4.98 -1.26
C ARG A 70 -0.54 4.28 -0.60
N LEU A 71 -1.26 3.49 -1.37
CA LEU A 71 -2.13 2.46 -0.82
C LEU A 71 -1.27 1.21 -0.55
N SER A 72 -1.07 0.84 0.71
CA SER A 72 -0.24 -0.32 1.09
C SER A 72 -0.68 -1.66 0.46
N CYS A 73 -1.92 -1.76 -0.03
CA CYS A 73 -2.41 -2.91 -0.78
C CYS A 73 -1.98 -2.95 -2.25
N GLN A 74 -1.54 -1.81 -2.81
CA GLN A 74 -1.03 -1.68 -4.18
C GLN A 74 0.49 -1.52 -4.22
N ALA A 75 1.10 -0.90 -3.20
CA ALA A 75 2.54 -0.72 -3.08
C ALA A 75 3.27 -2.08 -3.04
N GLN A 76 3.95 -2.41 -4.14
CA GLN A 76 4.68 -3.65 -4.32
C GLN A 76 6.12 -3.53 -3.80
N VAL A 77 6.46 -4.31 -2.77
CA VAL A 77 7.80 -4.26 -2.15
C VAL A 77 8.84 -4.86 -3.09
N THR A 78 9.95 -4.16 -3.28
CA THR A 78 11.10 -4.60 -4.07
C THR A 78 12.22 -5.14 -3.17
N ASP A 79 13.46 -5.17 -3.64
CA ASP A 79 14.61 -5.65 -2.86
C ASP A 79 15.27 -4.55 -2.01
N GLU A 80 14.69 -3.34 -1.97
CA GLU A 80 15.15 -2.21 -1.17
C GLU A 80 14.38 -2.09 0.15
N ASP A 81 15.06 -1.59 1.18
CA ASP A 81 14.46 -1.34 2.48
C ASP A 81 13.49 -0.14 2.43
N LEU A 82 12.35 -0.27 3.10
CA LEU A 82 11.33 0.78 3.18
C LEU A 82 11.14 1.21 4.64
N VAL A 83 11.05 2.51 4.87
CA VAL A 83 10.51 3.07 6.12
C VAL A 83 9.12 3.59 5.81
N VAL A 84 8.10 3.05 6.48
CA VAL A 84 6.69 3.39 6.21
C VAL A 84 6.00 3.86 7.48
N GLU A 85 5.22 4.92 7.35
CA GLU A 85 4.38 5.47 8.38
C GLU A 85 2.91 5.21 8.06
N PHE A 86 2.15 4.68 9.02
CA PHE A 86 0.69 4.60 8.93
C PHE A 86 0.07 5.83 9.62
N PRO A 87 -0.79 6.60 8.93
CA PRO A 87 -1.49 7.73 9.52
C PRO A 87 -2.30 7.31 10.74
N ARG A 88 -2.40 8.20 11.74
CA ARG A 88 -3.16 7.94 12.98
C ARG A 88 -4.66 7.75 12.75
N TYR A 89 -5.19 8.29 11.64
CA TYR A 89 -6.60 8.24 11.31
C TYR A 89 -6.74 7.97 9.81
N THR A 90 -7.65 7.07 9.46
CA THR A 90 -8.03 6.74 8.08
C THR A 90 -9.52 6.97 7.90
N ILE A 91 -9.94 7.32 6.69
CA ILE A 91 -11.36 7.44 6.35
C ILE A 91 -11.90 6.04 6.05
N ASN A 92 -12.78 5.53 6.90
CA ASN A 92 -13.46 4.25 6.67
C ASN A 92 -14.98 4.44 6.55
N HIS A 93 -15.48 4.50 5.32
CA HIS A 93 -16.91 4.58 5.01
C HIS A 93 -17.70 3.31 5.34
N ALA A 94 -17.03 2.16 5.57
CA ALA A 94 -17.70 0.90 5.94
C ALA A 94 -18.01 0.81 7.44
N ARG A 95 -17.42 1.66 8.29
CA ARG A 95 -17.60 1.63 9.76
C ARG A 95 -18.74 2.50 10.28
N GLU A 96 -19.59 3.04 9.41
CA GLU A 96 -20.73 3.90 9.80
C GLU A 96 -22.06 3.15 10.03
N HIS A 97 -22.04 1.82 10.24
CA HIS A 97 -23.20 1.03 10.65
C HIS A 97 -22.91 0.16 11.88
#